data_AF-A0A349WFQ2-F1
#
_entry.id   AF-A0A349WFQ2-F1
#
_cell.length_a   1.000
_cell.length_b   1.000
_cell.length_c   1.000
_cell.angle_alpha   90.00
_cell.angle_beta   90.00
_cell.angle_gamma   90.00
#
_symmetry.space_group_name_H-M   'P 1'
#
loop_
_entity.id
_entity.type
_entity.pdbx_description
1 polymer ?
#
loop_
_entity_poly.entity_id
_entity_poly.type
_entity_poly.pdbx_seq_one_letter_code
_entity_poly.pdbx_strand_id
1 'polypeptide(L)'
;EDYIHRIGRTGRARTEGEAFTLCKPEELPLVESIEKLLGNSLDRKIIDDFAYRDEPGTLTATAPDISRKRNRGFGKKLSFGSRRRR
;
A
#
# COMPACT_ATOMS: atom_id res chain seq x y z
N GLU A 1 -5.31 -15.32 -0.39
CA GLU A 1 -3.95 -15.00 0.13
C GLU A 1 -2.84 -15.23 -0.89
N ASP A 2 -3.18 -15.49 -2.15
CA ASP A 2 -2.24 -16.02 -3.13
C ASP A 2 -1.17 -15.00 -3.56
N TYR A 3 -1.47 -13.70 -3.50
CA TYR A 3 -0.52 -12.67 -3.92
C TYR A 3 0.73 -12.61 -3.03
N ILE A 4 0.58 -12.61 -1.70
CA ILE A 4 1.71 -12.63 -0.75
C ILE A 4 2.55 -13.88 -0.96
N HIS A 5 1.91 -15.04 -1.11
CA HIS A 5 2.62 -16.29 -1.30
C HIS A 5 3.41 -16.34 -2.62
N ARG A 6 2.91 -15.68 -3.67
CA ARG A 6 3.58 -15.53 -4.97
C ARG A 6 4.79 -14.61 -4.89
N ILE A 7 4.64 -13.39 -4.35
CA ILE A 7 5.77 -12.47 -4.25
C ILE A 7 6.81 -12.97 -3.24
N GLY A 8 6.40 -13.69 -2.18
CA GLY A 8 7.30 -14.31 -1.21
C GLY A 8 8.17 -15.47 -1.76
N ARG A 9 8.15 -15.72 -3.07
CA ARG A 9 9.11 -16.60 -3.75
C ARG A 9 10.43 -15.89 -4.07
N THR A 10 10.44 -14.57 -4.24
CA THR A 10 11.64 -13.76 -4.51
C THR A 10 12.36 -13.30 -3.22
N GLY A 11 13.56 -12.73 -3.33
CA GLY A 11 14.25 -12.03 -2.23
C GLY A 11 14.62 -12.89 -1.02
N ARG A 12 15.16 -14.10 -1.24
CA ARG A 12 15.55 -15.04 -0.16
C ARG A 12 17.03 -14.86 0.21
N ALA A 13 17.47 -15.44 1.33
CA ALA A 13 18.88 -15.47 1.72
C ALA A 13 19.58 -14.08 1.78
N ARG A 14 18.88 -13.06 2.32
CA ARG A 14 19.33 -11.65 2.39
C ARG A 14 19.65 -11.01 1.03
N THR A 15 19.14 -11.56 -0.06
CA THR A 15 19.22 -10.90 -1.36
C THR A 15 17.97 -10.07 -1.60
N GLU A 16 18.12 -9.04 -2.43
CA GLU A 16 16.99 -8.32 -2.98
C GLU A 16 16.27 -9.18 -4.03
N GLY A 17 14.99 -8.90 -4.26
CA GLY A 17 14.18 -9.60 -5.23
C GLY A 17 13.04 -8.72 -5.70
N GLU A 18 12.76 -8.74 -6.99
CA GLU A 18 11.74 -7.92 -7.60
C GLU A 18 10.51 -8.76 -7.97
N ALA A 19 9.35 -8.13 -7.94
CA ALA A 19 8.10 -8.71 -8.40
C ALA A 19 7.31 -7.65 -9.17
N PHE A 20 6.99 -7.96 -10.42
CA PHE A 20 6.22 -7.09 -11.30
C PHE A 20 4.84 -7.70 -11.54
N THR A 21 3.81 -6.86 -11.40
CA THR A 21 2.42 -7.23 -11.70
C THR A 21 2.00 -6.47 -12.94
N LEU A 22 1.69 -7.22 -14.01
CA LEU A 22 1.10 -6.66 -15.21
C LEU A 22 -0.42 -6.64 -15.04
N CYS A 23 -1.05 -5.53 -15.39
CA CYS A 23 -2.49 -5.37 -15.33
C CYS A 23 -3.00 -4.53 -16.50
N LYS A 24 -4.26 -4.75 -16.86
CA LYS A 24 -5.02 -3.90 -17.79
C LYS A 24 -5.78 -2.80 -17.04
N PRO A 25 -6.27 -1.76 -17.74
CA PRO A 25 -7.12 -0.74 -17.14
C PRO A 25 -8.36 -1.31 -16.41
N GLU A 26 -8.94 -2.38 -16.94
CA GLU A 26 -10.12 -3.04 -16.34
C GLU A 26 -9.80 -3.76 -15.02
N GLU A 27 -8.53 -4.09 -14.78
CA GLU A 27 -8.06 -4.86 -13.62
C GLU A 27 -7.58 -3.97 -12.48
N LEU A 28 -7.65 -2.64 -12.63
CA LEU A 28 -7.29 -1.68 -11.58
C LEU A 28 -7.97 -1.96 -10.21
N PRO A 29 -9.26 -2.37 -10.13
CA PRO A 29 -9.88 -2.71 -8.85
C PRO A 29 -9.20 -3.89 -8.12
N LEU A 30 -8.62 -4.83 -8.87
CA LEU A 30 -7.85 -5.94 -8.30
C LEU A 30 -6.52 -5.44 -7.74
N VAL A 31 -5.87 -4.50 -8.43
CA VAL A 31 -4.64 -3.85 -7.95
C VAL A 31 -4.91 -3.07 -6.66
N GLU A 32 -5.99 -2.29 -6.59
CA GLU A 32 -6.38 -1.59 -5.34
C GLU A 32 -6.61 -2.56 -4.18
N SER A 33 -7.21 -3.73 -4.46
CA SER A 33 -7.42 -4.77 -3.46
C SER A 33 -6.08 -5.31 -2.93
N ILE A 34 -5.09 -5.46 -3.82
CA ILE A 34 -3.72 -5.86 -3.46
C ILE A 34 -3.04 -4.76 -2.63
N GLU A 35 -3.14 -3.49 -3.02
CA GLU A 35 -2.55 -2.37 -2.28
C GLU A 35 -3.12 -2.25 -0.86
N LYS A 36 -4.44 -2.43 -0.72
CA LYS A 36 -5.11 -2.49 0.60
C LYS A 36 -4.58 -3.66 1.43
N LEU A 37 -4.33 -4.81 0.81
CA LEU A 37 -3.82 -6.00 1.48
C LEU A 37 -2.34 -5.85 1.89
N LEU A 38 -1.52 -5.17 1.08
CA LEU A 38 -0.12 -4.87 1.39
C LEU A 38 0.03 -3.70 2.37
N GLY A 39 -0.98 -2.83 2.48
CA GLY A 39 -0.96 -1.61 3.28
C GLY A 39 -0.13 -0.47 2.67
N ASN A 40 0.37 -0.65 1.44
CA ASN A 40 1.17 0.32 0.70
C ASN A 40 0.73 0.32 -0.78
N SER A 41 0.80 1.48 -1.43
CA SER A 41 0.57 1.57 -2.88
C SER A 41 1.73 0.97 -3.67
N LEU A 42 1.40 0.40 -4.83
CA LEU A 42 2.39 -0.14 -5.77
C LEU A 42 2.78 0.95 -6.77
N ASP A 43 4.08 1.07 -7.03
CA ASP A 43 4.57 1.99 -8.05
C ASP A 43 4.14 1.52 -9.45
N ARG A 44 3.63 2.44 -10.26
CA ARG A 44 3.09 2.15 -11.59
C ARG A 44 4.04 2.69 -12.64
N LYS A 45 4.67 1.78 -13.39
CA LYS A 45 5.62 2.13 -14.45
C LYS A 45 5.00 1.92 -15.82
N ILE A 46 5.03 2.97 -16.63
CA ILE A 46 4.73 2.93 -18.06
C ILE A 46 6.08 2.92 -18.78
N ILE A 47 6.21 2.06 -19.79
CA ILE A 47 7.44 1.91 -20.55
C ILE A 47 7.34 2.81 -21.78
N ASP A 48 8.33 3.69 -21.94
CA ASP A 48 8.47 4.53 -23.13
C ASP A 48 8.62 3.66 -24.39
N ASP A 49 8.12 4.13 -25.53
CA ASP A 49 8.15 3.43 -26.82
C ASP A 49 7.44 2.06 -26.86
N PHE A 50 6.60 1.73 -25.87
CA PHE A 50 5.73 0.55 -25.94
C PHE A 50 4.36 0.89 -26.55
N ALA A 51 3.95 0.11 -27.54
CA ALA A 51 2.66 0.27 -28.22
C ALA A 51 1.50 -0.27 -27.36
N TYR A 52 1.02 0.54 -26.42
CA TYR A 52 -0.18 0.24 -25.65
C TYR A 52 -1.43 0.33 -26.53
N ARG A 53 -2.37 -0.60 -26.32
CA ARG A 53 -3.69 -0.57 -26.99
C ARG A 53 -4.60 0.50 -26.43
N ASP A 54 -4.47 0.79 -25.15
CA ASP A 54 -5.29 1.75 -24.40
C ASP A 54 -4.41 2.90 -23.90
N GLU A 55 -5.00 4.09 -23.77
CA GLU A 55 -4.32 5.29 -23.29
C GLU A 55 -3.77 5.09 -21.86
N PRO A 56 -2.46 5.26 -21.62
CA PRO A 56 -1.86 4.95 -20.32
C PRO A 56 -2.18 5.99 -19.22
N GLY A 57 -2.77 7.14 -19.59
CA GLY A 57 -3.07 8.23 -18.65
C GLY A 57 -4.08 7.88 -17.55
N THR A 58 -4.94 6.89 -17.78
CA THR A 58 -5.90 6.36 -16.79
C THR A 58 -5.27 5.38 -15.79
N LEU A 59 -4.05 4.90 -16.07
CA LEU A 59 -3.36 3.91 -15.25
C LEU A 59 -2.45 4.53 -14.19
N THR A 60 -2.10 5.81 -14.28
CA THR A 60 -1.27 6.46 -13.25
C THR A 60 -2.12 6.87 -12.05
N ALA A 61 -1.94 6.20 -10.91
CA ALA A 61 -2.46 6.73 -9.65
C ALA A 61 -1.58 7.90 -9.21
N THR A 62 -2.21 9.05 -8.99
CA THR A 62 -1.63 10.19 -8.27
C THR A 62 -0.98 9.68 -6.98
N ALA A 63 0.29 10.00 -6.78
CA ALA A 63 1.11 9.52 -5.65
C ALA A 63 0.32 9.56 -4.32
N PRO A 64 0.41 8.51 -3.48
CA PRO A 64 -0.23 8.56 -2.17
C PRO A 64 0.51 9.55 -1.28
N ASP A 65 -0.24 10.47 -0.68
CA ASP A 65 0.19 11.20 0.51
C ASP A 65 0.45 10.16 1.61
N ILE A 66 1.72 9.81 1.80
CA ILE A 66 2.14 9.00 2.94
C ILE A 66 1.78 9.82 4.18
N SER A 67 0.59 9.57 4.75
CA SER A 67 0.16 10.17 5.99
C SER A 67 1.17 9.77 7.06
N ARG A 68 2.17 10.63 7.26
CA ARG A 68 3.19 10.48 8.29
C ARG A 68 2.48 10.46 9.63
N LYS A 69 2.23 9.25 10.11
CA LYS A 69 2.33 8.84 11.51
C LYS A 69 2.07 10.00 12.48
N ARG A 70 0.80 10.34 12.72
CA ARG A 70 0.44 11.05 13.95
C ARG A 70 0.48 10.07 15.12
N ASN A 71 1.70 9.72 15.53
CA ASN A 71 1.95 9.37 16.92
C ASN A 71 1.69 10.64 17.75
N ARG A 72 0.43 10.95 18.01
CA ARG A 72 0.06 11.80 19.15
C ARG A 72 0.24 10.94 20.39
N GLY A 73 1.49 10.79 20.81
CA GLY A 73 1.76 10.57 22.21
C GLY A 73 1.17 11.76 22.96
N PHE A 74 0.20 11.51 23.82
CA PHE A 74 0.09 12.17 25.11
C PHE A 74 -0.98 11.44 25.91
N GLY A 75 -0.52 10.50 26.75
CA GLY A 75 -1.35 9.95 27.80
C GLY A 75 -1.89 11.09 28.66
N LYS A 76 -3.14 11.50 28.41
CA LYS A 76 -3.93 12.17 29.43
C LYS A 76 -4.32 11.09 30.43
N LYS A 77 -3.57 11.04 31.53
CA LYS A 77 -3.95 10.37 32.77
C LYS A 77 -5.38 10.80 33.12
N LEU A 78 -6.35 9.94 32.88
CA LEU A 78 -7.64 10.02 33.54
C LEU A 78 -7.44 9.47 34.96
N SER A 79 -7.19 10.39 35.88
CA SER A 79 -7.23 10.15 37.32
C SER A 79 -8.67 9.80 37.72
N PHE A 80 -9.03 8.52 37.65
CA PHE A 80 -10.23 8.00 38.32
C PHE A 80 -9.92 7.85 39.80
N GLY A 81 -10.37 8.81 40.62
CA GLY A 81 -10.30 8.68 42.07
C GLY A 81 -10.29 9.97 42.85
N SER A 82 -11.39 10.72 42.85
CA SER A 82 -11.69 11.64 43.95
C SER A 82 -13.01 11.24 44.60
N ARG A 83 -12.87 10.45 45.67
CA ARG A 83 -13.86 10.19 46.72
C ARG A 83 -14.45 11.53 47.17
N ARG A 84 -15.73 11.79 46.90
CA ARG A 84 -16.50 12.84 47.60
C ARG A 84 -17.29 12.18 48.71
N ARG A 85 -16.81 12.37 49.94
CA ARG A 85 -17.60 12.21 51.17
C ARG A 85 -18.79 13.18 51.12
N ARG A 86 -19.98 12.68 51.39
CA ARG A 86 -20.94 13.38 52.25
C ARG A 86 -21.83 12.36 52.92
#